data_AF-A0AAV4JG00-F1
#
_entry.id   AF-A0AAV4JG00-F1
#
_cell.length_a   1.000
_cell.length_b   1.000
_cell.length_c   1.000
_cell.angle_alpha   90.00
_cell.angle_beta   90.00
_cell.angle_gamma   90.00
#
_symmetry.space_group_name_H-M   'P 1'
#
loop_
_entity.id
_entity.type
_entity.pdbx_description
1 polymer ?
#
loop_
_entity_poly.entity_id
_entity_poly.type
_entity_poly.pdbx_seq_one_letter_code
_entity_poly.pdbx_strand_id
1 'polypeptide(L)'
;MGTQLQASNVLVSWGISGAALWQHSYADTVYGFIFLFRWIEERRSRRKTNLEVESFVTDPNAVNKIFFAQQIIPNSCATHALLSVLLNCGNKVKLGKTLNLIKDFTDSMSPEVRY
;
A
#
# COMPACT_ATOMS: atom_id res chain seq x y z
N MET A 1 -1.78 7.40 -32.49
CA MET A 1 -1.15 6.07 -32.47
C MET A 1 0.11 6.16 -31.63
N GLY A 2 0.22 5.42 -30.52
CA GLY A 2 1.53 5.17 -29.91
C GLY A 2 1.76 5.45 -28.42
N THR A 3 0.89 5.00 -27.51
CA THR A 3 1.24 4.96 -26.05
C THR A 3 0.87 3.67 -25.32
N GLN A 4 0.30 2.66 -25.99
CA GLN A 4 -0.20 1.44 -25.34
C GLN A 4 0.88 0.35 -25.10
N LEU A 5 2.08 0.48 -25.67
CA LEU A 5 3.12 -0.56 -25.66
C LEU A 5 4.12 -0.50 -24.49
N GLN A 6 4.03 0.49 -23.60
CA GLN A 6 5.02 0.67 -22.52
C GLN A 6 4.60 0.04 -21.18
N ALA A 7 3.30 -0.16 -20.93
CA ALA A 7 2.83 -0.70 -19.66
C ALA A 7 3.02 -2.22 -19.54
N SER A 8 2.99 -2.95 -20.66
CA SER A 8 3.13 -4.42 -20.67
C SER A 8 4.52 -4.90 -20.25
N ASN A 9 5.57 -4.13 -20.54
CA ASN A 9 6.96 -4.55 -20.27
C ASN A 9 7.36 -4.41 -18.79
N VAL A 10 6.71 -3.51 -18.04
CA VAL A 10 7.01 -3.31 -16.60
C VAL A 10 6.53 -4.52 -15.78
N LEU A 11 5.35 -5.04 -16.08
CA LEU A 11 4.76 -6.16 -15.33
C LEU A 11 5.50 -7.49 -15.59
N VAL A 12 6.00 -7.68 -16.81
CA VAL A 12 6.86 -8.82 -17.15
C VAL A 12 8.23 -8.72 -16.46
N SER A 13 8.81 -7.51 -16.37
CA SER A 13 10.06 -7.25 -15.63
C SER A 13 9.93 -7.58 -14.13
N TRP A 14 8.72 -7.49 -13.57
CA TRP A 14 8.42 -7.82 -12.16
C TRP A 14 8.09 -9.31 -11.95
N GLY A 15 8.26 -10.17 -12.96
CA GLY A 15 8.12 -11.61 -12.84
C GLY A 15 6.68 -12.12 -12.74
N ILE A 16 5.69 -11.30 -13.07
CA ILE A 16 4.27 -11.67 -13.03
C ILE A 16 3.92 -12.36 -14.36
N SER A 17 4.16 -13.68 -14.43
CA SER A 17 3.68 -14.52 -15.53
C SER A 17 2.32 -15.12 -15.15
N GLY A 18 1.26 -14.70 -15.84
CA GLY A 18 -0.09 -15.24 -15.62
C GLY A 18 -1.14 -14.26 -15.11
N ALA A 19 -0.86 -12.95 -15.05
CA ALA A 19 -1.93 -11.96 -14.90
C ALA A 19 -2.76 -11.94 -16.19
N ALA A 20 -3.85 -12.69 -16.22
CA ALA A 20 -4.90 -12.50 -17.21
C ALA A 20 -5.34 -11.03 -17.10
N LEU A 21 -5.04 -10.24 -18.14
CA LEU A 21 -5.62 -8.92 -18.31
C LEU A 21 -7.12 -9.15 -18.56
N TRP A 22 -7.90 -9.25 -17.48
CA TRP A 22 -9.35 -9.19 -17.56
C TRP A 22 -9.68 -7.81 -18.09
N GLN A 23 -9.89 -7.73 -19.40
CA GLN A 23 -10.29 -6.52 -20.11
C GLN A 23 -11.76 -6.27 -19.80
N HIS A 24 -12.07 -5.98 -18.53
CA HIS A 24 -13.36 -5.44 -18.15
C HIS A 24 -13.44 -4.02 -18.72
N SER A 25 -14.28 -3.86 -19.72
CA SER A 25 -14.68 -2.57 -20.28
C SER A 25 -15.55 -1.84 -19.25
N TYR A 26 -14.93 -1.34 -18.18
CA TYR A 26 -15.43 -0.22 -17.37
C TYR A 26 -14.21 0.50 -16.85
N ALA A 27 -14.18 1.82 -16.99
CA ALA A 27 -13.09 2.69 -16.55
C ALA A 27 -13.04 2.80 -15.02
N ASP A 28 -12.88 1.66 -14.35
CA ASP A 28 -12.82 1.60 -12.90
C ASP A 28 -11.45 2.11 -12.45
N THR A 29 -11.47 3.24 -11.76
CA THR A 29 -10.26 3.86 -11.22
C THR A 29 -9.62 2.92 -10.20
N VAL A 30 -8.39 2.49 -10.46
CA VAL A 30 -7.62 1.66 -9.52
C VAL A 30 -7.03 2.56 -8.44
N TYR A 31 -7.36 2.27 -7.18
CA TYR A 31 -6.97 3.08 -6.03
C TYR A 31 -5.68 2.59 -5.33
N GLY A 32 -5.35 1.31 -5.49
CA GLY A 32 -4.15 0.72 -4.90
C GLY A 32 -4.08 -0.79 -5.12
N PHE A 33 -2.95 -1.39 -4.75
CA PHE A 33 -2.69 -2.82 -4.84
C PHE A 33 -2.35 -3.38 -3.46
N ILE A 34 -2.87 -4.57 -3.15
CA ILE A 34 -2.51 -5.31 -1.93
C ILE A 34 -1.84 -6.60 -2.38
N PHE A 35 -0.57 -6.78 -1.98
CA PHE A 35 0.20 -7.98 -2.32
C PHE A 35 0.12 -8.98 -1.17
N LEU A 36 -0.47 -10.14 -1.45
CA LEU A 36 -0.53 -11.26 -0.51
C LEU A 36 0.59 -12.24 -0.84
N PHE A 37 1.40 -12.55 0.16
CA PHE A 37 2.41 -13.58 0.09
C PHE A 37 2.38 -14.40 1.38
N ARG A 38 2.76 -15.68 1.28
CA ARG A 38 2.94 -16.51 2.47
C ARG A 38 4.06 -15.93 3.32
N TRP A 39 3.77 -15.66 4.58
CA TRP A 39 4.80 -15.26 5.55
C TRP A 39 5.80 -16.42 5.73
N ILE A 40 7.08 -16.15 5.48
CA ILE A 40 8.17 -17.13 5.59
C ILE A 40 9.30 -16.46 6.39
N GLU A 41 9.41 -16.82 7.67
CA GLU A 41 10.32 -16.18 8.63
C GLU A 41 11.78 -16.14 8.14
N GLU A 42 12.23 -17.24 7.51
CA GLU A 42 13.58 -17.40 6.98
C GLU A 42 13.96 -16.34 5.91
N ARG A 43 12.96 -15.77 5.21
CA ARG A 43 13.20 -14.67 4.24
C ARG A 43 13.39 -13.31 4.92
N ARG A 44 12.88 -13.11 6.15
CA ARG A 44 13.07 -11.86 6.91
C ARG A 44 14.49 -11.76 7.47
N SER A 45 15.03 -12.89 7.95
CA SER A 45 16.42 -13.01 8.43
C SER A 45 17.43 -12.55 7.37
N ARG A 46 17.25 -13.00 6.12
CA ARG A 46 18.12 -12.63 4.99
C ARG A 46 18.03 -11.17 4.56
N ARG A 47 16.94 -10.46 4.89
CA ARG A 47 16.81 -9.01 4.59
C ARG A 47 17.43 -8.12 5.66
N LYS A 48 17.63 -8.62 6.89
CA LYS A 48 18.30 -7.85 7.95
C LYS A 48 19.78 -7.55 7.64
N THR A 49 20.40 -8.28 6.72
CA THR A 49 21.82 -8.13 6.36
C THR A 49 22.06 -7.15 5.20
N ASN A 50 21.02 -6.70 4.48
CA ASN A 50 21.09 -5.73 3.39
C ASN A 50 20.04 -4.63 3.61
N LEU A 51 20.10 -3.95 4.75
CA LEU A 51 19.39 -2.68 4.91
C LEU A 51 20.22 -1.61 4.21
N GLU A 52 20.02 -1.45 2.91
CA GLU A 52 20.38 -0.19 2.25
C GLU A 52 19.46 0.88 2.86
N VAL A 53 19.96 1.56 3.89
CA VAL A 53 19.25 2.60 4.65
C VAL A 53 18.79 3.77 3.76
N GLU A 54 19.29 3.84 2.53
CA GLU A 54 19.05 4.93 1.59
C GLU A 54 17.63 4.96 0.99
N SER A 55 16.83 3.89 1.10
CA SER A 55 15.50 3.84 0.46
C SER A 55 14.32 4.20 1.37
N PHE A 56 14.55 4.65 2.61
CA PHE A 56 13.47 5.00 3.54
C PHE A 56 13.14 6.49 3.48
N VAL A 57 11.85 6.82 3.60
CA VAL A 57 11.40 8.20 3.76
C VAL A 57 11.59 8.60 5.22
N THR A 58 12.57 9.47 5.49
CA THR A 58 12.85 9.99 6.84
C THR A 58 12.37 11.43 7.05
N ASP A 59 11.92 12.11 5.99
CA ASP A 59 11.39 13.47 6.10
C ASP A 59 10.06 13.46 6.90
N PRO A 60 10.00 14.11 8.07
CA PRO A 60 8.80 14.11 8.91
C PRO A 60 7.58 14.72 8.20
N ASN A 61 7.78 15.66 7.27
CA ASN A 61 6.66 16.25 6.53
C ASN A 61 6.05 15.25 5.55
N ALA A 62 6.88 14.51 4.82
CA ALA A 62 6.43 13.45 3.93
C ALA A 62 5.75 12.29 4.69
N VAL A 63 6.29 11.88 5.83
CA VAL A 63 5.71 10.79 6.63
C VAL A 63 4.38 11.21 7.26
N ASN A 64 4.25 12.44 7.75
CA ASN A 64 2.98 12.92 8.34
C ASN A 64 1.86 13.04 7.30
N LYS A 65 2.20 13.26 6.03
CA LYS A 65 1.23 13.36 4.92
C LYS A 65 0.63 12.03 4.51
N ILE A 66 1.32 10.92 4.76
CA ILE A 66 0.81 9.58 4.45
C ILE A 66 0.17 8.94 5.68
N PHE A 67 -0.90 8.19 5.46
CA PHE A 67 -1.39 7.27 6.48
C PHE A 67 -0.52 6.01 6.45
N PHE A 68 0.38 5.89 7.41
CA PHE A 68 1.13 4.68 7.69
C PHE A 68 0.89 4.30 9.15
N ALA A 69 0.54 3.03 9.36
CA ALA A 69 0.32 2.47 10.69
C ALA A 69 1.17 1.20 10.80
N GLN A 70 1.59 0.86 12.02
CA GLN A 70 2.34 -0.37 12.26
C GLN A 70 1.38 -1.47 12.74
N GLN A 71 1.46 -2.66 12.16
CA GLN A 71 0.64 -3.78 12.61
C GLN A 71 1.16 -4.29 13.97
N ILE A 72 0.40 -4.02 15.04
CA ILE A 72 0.67 -4.53 16.39
C ILE A 72 -0.24 -5.72 16.73
N ILE A 73 -1.49 -5.71 16.24
CA ILE A 73 -2.47 -6.75 16.51
C ILE A 73 -2.21 -7.97 15.61
N PRO A 74 -2.14 -9.20 16.17
CA PRO A 74 -1.98 -10.40 15.36
C PRO A 74 -3.21 -10.63 14.48
N ASN A 75 -3.01 -11.20 13.29
CA ASN A 75 -4.06 -11.54 12.32
C ASN A 75 -4.88 -10.35 11.76
N SER A 76 -4.46 -9.10 11.99
CA SER A 76 -5.15 -7.91 11.45
C SER A 76 -4.58 -7.39 10.12
N CYS A 77 -3.62 -8.11 9.50
CA CYS A 77 -2.88 -7.64 8.32
C CYS A 77 -3.79 -7.26 7.14
N ALA A 78 -4.90 -7.96 6.95
CA ALA A 78 -5.87 -7.68 5.89
C ALA A 78 -6.55 -6.31 6.10
N THR A 79 -7.07 -6.07 7.30
CA THR A 79 -7.68 -4.78 7.68
C THR A 79 -6.66 -3.66 7.58
N HIS A 80 -5.45 -3.91 8.06
CA HIS A 80 -4.36 -2.96 8.05
C HIS A 80 -3.98 -2.53 6.62
N ALA A 81 -3.84 -3.49 5.71
CA ALA A 81 -3.56 -3.23 4.30
C ALA A 81 -4.69 -2.44 3.63
N LEU A 82 -5.94 -2.80 3.93
CA LEU A 82 -7.10 -2.11 3.37
C LEU A 82 -7.19 -0.65 3.84
N LEU A 83 -7.02 -0.42 5.14
CA LEU A 83 -6.99 0.95 5.71
C LEU A 83 -5.86 1.77 5.10
N SER A 84 -4.67 1.17 4.94
CA SER A 84 -3.52 1.82 4.33
C SER A 84 -3.81 2.27 2.90
N VAL A 85 -4.55 1.50 2.10
CA VAL A 85 -4.95 1.94 0.77
C VAL A 85 -6.01 3.04 0.86
N LEU A 86 -7.11 2.78 1.58
CA LEU A 86 -8.30 3.65 1.57
C LEU A 86 -8.03 5.04 2.15
N LEU A 87 -7.28 5.13 3.24
CA LEU A 87 -7.03 6.41 3.91
C LEU A 87 -6.02 7.29 3.14
N ASN A 88 -5.18 6.69 2.29
CA ASN A 88 -4.26 7.40 1.40
C ASN A 88 -4.89 7.84 0.06
N CYS A 89 -6.14 7.45 -0.24
CA CYS A 89 -6.83 7.84 -1.47
C CYS A 89 -7.30 9.30 -1.51
N GLY A 90 -7.18 10.04 -0.41
CA GLY A 90 -7.60 11.44 -0.34
C GLY A 90 -9.10 11.62 -0.64
N ASN A 91 -9.42 12.54 -1.56
CA ASN A 91 -10.80 12.85 -1.98
C ASN A 91 -11.31 11.97 -3.14
N LYS A 92 -10.51 10.99 -3.60
CA LYS A 92 -10.87 10.13 -4.74
C LYS A 92 -11.89 9.05 -4.37
N VAL A 93 -12.02 8.73 -3.08
CA VAL A 93 -12.95 7.72 -2.56
C VAL A 93 -13.81 8.35 -1.48
N LYS A 94 -15.13 8.12 -1.55
CA LYS A 94 -16.06 8.50 -0.46
C LYS A 94 -15.94 7.49 0.67
N LEU A 95 -15.24 7.86 1.74
CA LEU A 95 -15.14 7.06 2.95
C LEU A 95 -16.46 7.11 3.73
N GLY A 96 -16.87 5.98 4.29
CA GLY A 96 -18.03 5.90 5.20
C GLY A 96 -17.73 6.54 6.57
N LYS A 97 -18.77 6.71 7.39
CA LYS A 97 -18.68 7.37 8.71
C LYS A 97 -17.55 6.82 9.60
N THR A 98 -17.45 5.50 9.72
CA THR A 98 -16.43 4.84 10.56
C THR A 98 -15.02 5.12 10.06
N LEU A 99 -14.79 5.06 8.75
CA LEU A 99 -13.46 5.30 8.17
C LEU A 99 -13.04 6.77 8.27
N ASN A 100 -14.00 7.70 8.13
CA ASN A 100 -13.72 9.12 8.39
C ASN A 100 -13.40 9.36 9.87
N LEU A 101 -14.13 8.74 10.79
CA LEU A 101 -13.84 8.87 12.22
C LEU A 101 -12.42 8.38 12.55
N ILE A 102 -12.02 7.23 11.99
CA ILE A 102 -10.66 6.70 12.16
C ILE A 102 -9.63 7.66 11.56
N LYS A 103 -9.89 8.20 10.37
CA LYS A 103 -9.00 9.17 9.73
C LYS A 103 -8.81 10.41 10.60
N ASP A 104 -9.91 11.01 11.06
CA ASP A 104 -9.88 12.22 11.87
C ASP A 104 -9.21 11.98 13.23
N PHE A 105 -9.43 10.81 13.83
CA PHE A 105 -8.78 10.41 15.09
C PHE A 105 -7.27 10.21 14.94
N THR A 106 -6.83 9.71 13.79
CA THR A 106 -5.41 9.39 13.53
C THR A 106 -4.63 10.55 12.89
N ASP A 107 -5.31 11.59 12.40
CA ASP A 107 -4.68 12.75 11.74
C ASP A 107 -3.74 13.52 12.68
N SER A 108 -4.10 13.63 13.96
CA SER A 108 -3.29 14.28 14.99
C SER A 108 -2.23 13.38 15.65
N MET A 109 -2.18 12.10 15.28
CA MET A 109 -1.23 11.14 15.84
C MET A 109 0.06 11.10 15.03
N SER A 110 1.20 10.95 15.72
CA SER A 110 2.47 10.66 15.05
C SER A 110 2.41 9.28 14.39
N PRO A 111 3.12 9.06 13.27
CA PRO A 111 3.12 7.79 12.53
C PRO A 111 3.45 6.55 13.38
N GLU A 112 4.26 6.74 14.42
CA GLU A 112 4.68 5.71 15.37
C GLU A 112 3.55 5.25 16.31
N VAL A 113 2.51 6.08 16.49
CA VAL A 113 1.41 5.87 17.45
C VAL A 113 0.09 5.55 16.73
N ARG A 114 0.08 5.51 15.39
CA ARG A 114 -1.10 5.11 14.61
C ARG A 114 -1.25 3.58 14.64
N TYR A 115 -2.32 3.10 15.28
CA TYR A 115 -2.69 1.69 15.42
C TYR A 115 -4.03 1.36 14.77
#